data_AF-A0AA45C2Z5-F1
#
_entry.id   AF-A0AA45C2Z5-F1
#
_cell.length_a   1.000
_cell.length_b   1.000
_cell.length_c   1.000
_cell.angle_alpha   90.00
_cell.angle_beta   90.00
_cell.angle_gamma   90.00
#
_symmetry.space_group_name_H-M   'P 1'
#
loop_
_entity.id
_entity.type
_entity.pdbx_description
1 polymer ?
#
loop_
_entity_poly.entity_id
_entity_poly.type
_entity_poly.pdbx_seq_one_letter_code
_entity_poly.pdbx_strand_id
1 'polypeptide(L)'
;MKLIDLLVQELPKCGGWPEGYNVISTNGYGQAWCYSINASGKTSGKELYIRSSEEGHVTREQYEAALQHPVWDGEGLPPVGCECEFFDCEKWFKVTMMYGGSQLVVLYDHDNQIERSFSTSRIDGKFRPICSEADKKRDEVGLALYHAINWNDEGELVSPKRMEDYKKAYDAIAAGKIPHIRIE
;
A
#
# COMPACT_ATOMS: atom_id res chain seq x y z
N MET A 1 9.35 -7.08 8.15
CA MET A 1 8.90 -7.37 6.77
C MET A 1 8.15 -8.67 6.84
N LYS A 2 6.88 -8.67 6.42
CA LYS A 2 6.02 -9.85 6.52
C LYS A 2 6.59 -10.99 5.68
N LEU A 3 6.31 -12.23 6.09
CA LEU A 3 6.81 -13.42 5.39
C LEU A 3 6.41 -13.43 3.90
N ILE A 4 5.19 -13.02 3.56
CA ILE A 4 4.71 -13.01 2.17
C ILE A 4 5.55 -12.10 1.26
N ASP A 5 5.89 -10.90 1.73
CA ASP A 5 6.71 -9.94 0.97
C ASP A 5 8.13 -10.47 0.78
N LEU A 6 8.69 -11.06 1.85
CA LEU A 6 10.00 -11.72 1.79
C LEU A 6 10.02 -12.86 0.78
N LEU A 7 8.96 -13.68 0.74
CA LEU A 7 8.84 -14.80 -0.19
C LEU A 7 8.67 -14.34 -1.63
N VAL A 8 7.84 -13.32 -1.89
CA VAL A 8 7.71 -12.69 -3.22
C VAL A 8 9.05 -12.15 -3.71
N GLN A 9 9.86 -11.57 -2.82
CA GLN A 9 11.17 -11.03 -3.16
C GLN A 9 12.25 -12.11 -3.38
N GLU A 10 12.34 -13.11 -2.51
CA GLU A 10 13.48 -14.04 -2.47
C GLU A 10 13.23 -15.36 -3.22
N LEU A 11 12.02 -15.92 -3.21
CA LEU A 11 11.76 -17.21 -3.87
C LEU A 11 12.04 -17.18 -5.38
N PRO A 12 11.69 -16.13 -6.16
CA PRO A 12 12.02 -16.09 -7.58
C PRO A 12 13.52 -16.23 -7.86
N LYS A 13 14.38 -15.76 -6.95
CA LYS A 13 15.85 -15.89 -7.05
C LYS A 13 16.33 -17.32 -6.79
N CYS A 14 15.51 -18.14 -6.13
CA CYS A 14 15.81 -19.51 -5.72
C CYS A 14 15.06 -20.58 -6.55
N GLY A 15 14.46 -20.20 -7.69
CA GLY A 15 13.70 -21.12 -8.53
C GLY A 15 12.20 -21.21 -8.22
N GLY A 16 11.69 -20.28 -7.42
CA GLY A 16 10.26 -20.15 -7.11
C GLY A 16 9.79 -21.04 -5.96
N TRP A 17 8.48 -21.29 -5.93
CA TRP A 17 7.87 -22.11 -4.90
C TRP A 17 8.34 -23.58 -4.98
N PRO A 18 8.80 -24.19 -3.87
CA PRO A 18 9.27 -25.57 -3.87
C PRO A 18 8.20 -26.57 -4.32
N GLU A 19 8.53 -27.41 -5.31
CA GLU A 19 7.62 -28.42 -5.83
C GLU A 19 7.23 -29.45 -4.75
N GLY A 20 5.93 -29.78 -4.69
CA GLY A 20 5.39 -30.75 -3.73
C GLY A 20 5.14 -30.21 -2.32
N TYR A 21 5.36 -28.92 -2.07
CA TYR A 21 5.06 -28.26 -0.80
C TYR A 21 3.86 -27.33 -0.91
N ASN A 22 3.05 -27.25 0.15
CA ASN A 22 1.78 -26.52 0.14
C ASN A 22 1.84 -25.24 0.99
N VAL A 23 2.72 -25.21 1.99
CA VAL A 23 2.84 -24.11 2.96
C VAL A 23 4.30 -23.80 3.20
N ILE A 24 4.63 -22.53 3.37
CA ILE A 24 5.88 -22.06 3.96
C ILE A 24 5.54 -21.37 5.27
N SER A 25 6.22 -21.73 6.36
CA SER A 25 6.08 -21.03 7.63
C SER A 25 7.42 -20.77 8.29
N THR A 26 7.41 -19.80 9.20
CA THR A 26 8.55 -19.43 10.03
C THR A 26 8.04 -19.13 11.43
N ASN A 27 8.86 -19.41 12.43
CA ASN A 27 8.60 -19.13 13.83
C ASN A 27 9.22 -17.79 14.30
N GLY A 28 9.67 -16.94 13.37
CA GLY A 28 10.31 -15.65 13.69
C GLY A 28 11.77 -15.74 14.15
N TYR A 29 12.36 -16.94 14.24
CA TYR A 29 13.77 -17.13 14.62
C TYR A 29 14.72 -17.21 13.42
N GLY A 30 14.35 -16.61 12.29
CA GLY A 30 15.23 -16.51 11.11
C GLY A 30 15.23 -17.74 10.21
N GLN A 31 14.34 -18.72 10.38
CA GLN A 31 14.28 -19.90 9.51
C GLN A 31 12.89 -20.04 8.91
N ALA A 32 12.80 -20.01 7.58
CA ALA A 32 11.59 -20.38 6.85
C ALA A 32 11.65 -21.87 6.47
N TRP A 33 10.54 -22.57 6.60
CA TRP A 33 10.42 -23.99 6.29
C TRP A 33 9.22 -24.21 5.37
N CYS A 34 9.40 -24.99 4.30
CA CYS A 34 8.28 -25.46 3.50
C CYS A 34 7.78 -26.81 4.04
N TYR A 35 6.46 -26.99 4.06
CA TYR A 35 5.78 -28.18 4.55
C TYR A 35 4.83 -28.75 3.51
N SER A 36 4.78 -30.07 3.45
CA SER A 36 3.75 -30.81 2.73
C SER A 36 3.11 -31.83 3.67
N ILE A 37 1.80 -32.00 3.53
CA ILE A 37 1.04 -33.04 4.21
C ILE A 37 0.51 -33.97 3.13
N ASN A 38 0.90 -35.24 3.18
CA ASN A 38 0.40 -36.22 2.23
C ASN A 38 -0.98 -36.76 2.67
N ALA A 39 -1.65 -37.53 1.80
CA ALA A 39 -2.97 -38.11 2.09
C ALA A 39 -3.01 -39.03 3.34
N SER A 40 -1.85 -39.53 3.79
CA SER A 40 -1.72 -40.33 5.02
C SER A 40 -1.48 -39.51 6.28
N GLY A 41 -1.47 -38.17 6.19
CA GLY A 41 -1.21 -37.27 7.32
C GLY A 41 0.26 -37.13 7.71
N LYS A 42 1.19 -37.71 6.93
CA LYS A 42 2.62 -37.58 7.17
C LYS A 42 3.11 -36.23 6.67
N THR A 43 3.71 -35.46 7.57
CA THR A 43 4.32 -34.17 7.26
C THR A 43 5.75 -34.37 6.78
N SER A 44 6.14 -33.69 5.70
CA SER A 44 7.54 -33.51 5.31
C SER A 44 7.89 -32.03 5.31
N GLY A 45 9.10 -31.70 5.74
CA GLY A 45 9.57 -30.32 5.89
C GLY A 45 10.96 -30.12 5.30
N LYS A 46 11.20 -28.99 4.65
CA LYS A 46 12.53 -28.59 4.17
C LYS A 46 12.79 -27.12 4.51
N GLU A 47 13.97 -26.84 5.04
CA GLU A 47 14.39 -25.46 5.32
C GLU A 47 14.63 -24.72 4.00
N LEU A 48 14.04 -23.53 3.90
CA LEU A 48 14.38 -22.52 2.91
C LEU A 48 15.36 -21.59 3.61
N TYR A 49 16.54 -21.41 3.04
CA TYR A 49 17.60 -20.54 3.57
C TYR A 49 17.24 -19.04 3.47
N ILE A 50 15.99 -18.69 3.79
CA ILE A 50 15.38 -17.38 3.81
C ILE A 50 15.16 -17.02 5.27
N ARG A 51 15.63 -15.83 5.68
CA ARG A 51 15.64 -15.39 7.08
C ARG A 51 14.52 -14.39 7.34
N SER A 52 13.51 -14.82 8.10
CA SER A 52 12.43 -13.96 8.59
C SER A 52 12.54 -13.74 10.10
N SER A 53 12.41 -12.49 10.55
CA SER A 53 12.34 -12.13 11.97
C SER A 53 10.92 -12.13 12.54
N GLU A 54 9.91 -12.31 11.70
CA GLU A 54 8.50 -12.34 12.08
C GLU A 54 7.94 -13.76 11.91
N GLU A 55 7.10 -14.21 12.83
CA GLU A 55 6.34 -15.45 12.70
C GLU A 55 5.29 -15.31 11.59
N GLY A 56 5.09 -16.36 10.80
CA GLY A 56 4.11 -16.32 9.72
C GLY A 56 3.94 -17.67 9.03
N HIS A 57 2.79 -17.82 8.36
CA HIS A 57 2.51 -18.94 7.48
C HIS A 57 1.92 -18.40 6.16
N VAL A 58 2.38 -18.95 5.05
CA VAL A 58 1.98 -18.58 3.70
C VAL A 58 1.68 -19.86 2.94
N THR A 59 0.50 -19.95 2.35
CA THR A 59 0.11 -21.02 1.42
C THR A 59 0.62 -20.72 0.02
N ARG A 60 0.71 -21.76 -0.81
CA ARG A 60 1.06 -21.60 -2.23
C ARG A 60 0.09 -20.65 -2.93
N GLU A 61 -1.20 -20.77 -2.65
CA GLU A 61 -2.25 -19.91 -3.21
C GLU A 61 -2.08 -18.45 -2.80
N GLN A 62 -1.77 -18.18 -1.51
CA GLN A 62 -1.47 -16.82 -1.04
C GLN A 62 -0.23 -16.24 -1.72
N TYR A 63 0.81 -17.06 -1.93
CA TYR A 63 2.01 -16.65 -2.65
C TYR A 63 1.75 -16.35 -4.12
N GLU A 64 1.02 -17.23 -4.83
CA GLU A 64 0.66 -17.02 -6.23
C GLU A 64 -0.25 -15.80 -6.40
N ALA A 65 -1.19 -15.58 -5.47
CA ALA A 65 -2.02 -14.37 -5.45
C ALA A 65 -1.19 -13.11 -5.21
N ALA A 66 -0.24 -13.14 -4.27
CA ALA A 66 0.66 -12.03 -3.99
C ALA A 66 1.64 -11.75 -5.14
N LEU A 67 2.02 -12.77 -5.90
CA LEU A 67 2.79 -12.64 -7.15
C LEU A 67 2.00 -11.90 -8.23
N GLN A 68 0.68 -12.10 -8.30
CA GLN A 68 -0.19 -11.41 -9.26
C GLN A 68 -0.52 -9.99 -8.80
N HIS A 69 -0.77 -9.80 -7.49
CA HIS A 69 -1.10 -8.52 -6.89
C HIS A 69 -0.54 -8.44 -5.46
N PRO A 70 0.65 -7.86 -5.26
CA PRO A 70 1.17 -7.64 -3.91
C PRO A 70 0.20 -6.74 -3.13
N VAL A 71 -0.40 -7.26 -2.07
CA VAL A 71 -1.34 -6.50 -1.24
C VAL A 71 -0.52 -5.66 -0.26
N TRP A 72 -0.40 -4.37 -0.53
CA TRP A 72 0.24 -3.40 0.35
C TRP A 72 -0.80 -2.61 1.14
N ASP A 73 -0.68 -2.60 2.46
CA ASP A 73 -1.59 -1.94 3.40
C ASP A 73 -1.27 -0.45 3.62
N GLY A 74 -0.24 0.07 2.93
CA GLY A 74 0.18 1.45 3.04
C GLY A 74 1.27 1.68 4.08
N GLU A 75 1.69 0.66 4.83
CA GLU A 75 2.80 0.79 5.77
C GLU A 75 4.15 0.45 5.13
N GLY A 76 5.14 1.33 5.31
CA GLY A 76 6.49 1.13 4.79
C GLY A 76 6.60 1.33 3.27
N LEU A 77 7.57 0.67 2.64
CA LEU A 77 7.71 0.71 1.18
C LEU A 77 6.77 -0.31 0.53
N PRO A 78 6.12 0.04 -0.59
CA PRO A 78 5.39 -0.94 -1.39
C PRO A 78 6.29 -2.12 -1.80
N PRO A 79 5.78 -3.37 -1.82
CA PRO A 79 6.51 -4.52 -2.34
C PRO A 79 6.83 -4.36 -3.84
N VAL A 80 7.91 -4.99 -4.32
CA VAL A 80 8.22 -5.03 -5.76
C VAL A 80 7.08 -5.72 -6.52
N GLY A 81 6.66 -5.12 -7.64
CA GLY A 81 5.49 -5.50 -8.43
C GLY A 81 4.18 -4.86 -7.99
N CYS A 82 4.14 -4.19 -6.82
CA CYS A 82 2.93 -3.53 -6.33
C CYS A 82 2.61 -2.31 -7.20
N GLU A 83 1.36 -2.22 -7.67
CA GLU A 83 0.82 -0.96 -8.16
C GLU A 83 0.35 -0.11 -6.98
N CYS A 84 0.78 1.15 -6.93
CA CYS A 84 0.45 2.10 -5.88
C CYS A 84 0.40 3.52 -6.45
N GLU A 85 0.09 4.51 -5.61
CA GLU A 85 0.21 5.91 -5.99
C GLU A 85 1.45 6.53 -5.34
N PHE A 86 2.16 7.37 -6.10
CA PHE A 86 3.31 8.14 -5.64
C PHE A 86 3.03 9.64 -5.73
N PHE A 87 3.50 10.42 -4.76
CA PHE A 87 3.36 11.87 -4.71
C PHE A 87 4.65 12.57 -5.19
N ASP A 88 4.60 13.28 -6.32
CA ASP A 88 5.74 14.04 -6.86
C ASP A 88 5.93 15.43 -6.23
N CYS A 89 5.24 15.72 -5.13
CA CYS A 89 5.08 17.04 -4.51
C CYS A 89 3.99 17.93 -5.13
N GLU A 90 3.40 17.54 -6.26
CA GLU A 90 2.29 18.28 -6.89
C GLU A 90 1.02 17.45 -6.94
N LYS A 91 1.13 16.18 -7.36
CA LYS A 91 0.00 15.27 -7.52
C LYS A 91 0.35 13.82 -7.18
N TRP A 92 -0.70 13.05 -6.90
CA TRP A 92 -0.64 11.60 -6.83
C TRP A 92 -0.77 11.03 -8.24
N PHE A 93 0.11 10.11 -8.62
CA PHE A 93 0.04 9.39 -9.89
C PHE A 93 0.36 7.92 -9.71
N LYS A 94 -0.15 7.10 -10.63
CA LYS A 94 -0.03 5.65 -10.56
C LYS A 94 1.39 5.21 -10.91
N VAL A 95 1.98 4.36 -10.07
CA VAL A 95 3.30 3.77 -10.29
C VAL A 95 3.28 2.26 -10.02
N THR A 96 4.22 1.53 -10.63
CA THR A 96 4.56 0.17 -10.22
C THR A 96 5.93 0.17 -9.56
N MET A 97 6.05 -0.47 -8.39
CA MET A 97 7.33 -0.65 -7.72
C MET A 97 8.20 -1.64 -8.49
N MET A 98 9.34 -1.19 -9.04
CA MET A 98 10.25 -2.04 -9.80
C MET A 98 11.41 -2.55 -8.94
N TYR A 99 11.85 -1.76 -7.96
CA TYR A 99 12.90 -2.12 -7.03
C TYR A 99 12.78 -1.31 -5.74
N GLY A 100 12.89 -1.99 -4.59
CA GLY A 100 12.97 -1.38 -3.27
C GLY A 100 14.24 -1.81 -2.53
N GLY A 101 15.13 -0.86 -2.24
CA GLY A 101 16.35 -1.09 -1.47
C GLY A 101 16.56 -0.03 -0.38
N SER A 102 17.59 -0.21 0.45
CA SER A 102 17.88 0.70 1.57
C SER A 102 18.35 2.10 1.14
N GLN A 103 18.88 2.24 -0.08
CA GLN A 103 19.40 3.51 -0.60
C GLN A 103 18.69 4.00 -1.86
N LEU A 104 18.08 3.08 -2.61
CA LEU A 104 17.50 3.33 -3.93
C LEU A 104 16.13 2.67 -4.04
N VAL A 105 15.21 3.39 -4.65
CA VAL A 105 13.92 2.88 -5.13
C VAL A 105 13.79 3.19 -6.62
N VAL A 106 13.27 2.24 -7.38
CA VAL A 106 12.96 2.40 -8.80
C VAL A 106 11.48 2.14 -9.02
N LEU A 107 10.83 3.06 -9.73
CA LEU A 107 9.41 3.06 -10.02
C LEU A 107 9.20 3.09 -11.53
N TYR A 108 8.14 2.44 -11.99
CA TYR A 108 7.61 2.64 -13.32
C TYR A 108 6.45 3.64 -13.25
N ASP A 109 6.61 4.79 -13.91
CA ASP A 109 5.62 5.86 -14.00
C ASP A 109 4.66 5.57 -15.15
N HIS A 110 3.38 5.32 -14.83
CA HIS A 110 2.36 5.02 -15.83
C HIS A 110 1.87 6.26 -16.60
N ASP A 111 1.99 7.46 -16.05
CA ASP A 111 1.56 8.68 -16.75
C ASP A 111 2.53 9.00 -17.90
N ASN A 112 3.83 8.85 -17.64
CA ASN A 112 4.89 9.20 -18.59
C ASN A 112 5.51 7.99 -19.29
N GLN A 113 5.18 6.77 -18.88
CA GLN A 113 5.71 5.51 -19.41
C GLN A 113 7.24 5.40 -19.30
N ILE A 114 7.81 5.85 -18.18
CA ILE A 114 9.25 5.87 -17.93
C ILE A 114 9.61 5.25 -16.59
N GLU A 115 10.86 4.80 -16.46
CA GLU A 115 11.43 4.44 -15.17
C GLU A 115 11.98 5.68 -14.46
N ARG A 116 11.67 5.81 -13.17
CA ARG A 116 12.19 6.86 -12.30
C ARG A 116 12.91 6.24 -11.12
N SER A 117 14.03 6.81 -10.72
CA SER A 117 14.79 6.37 -9.56
C SER A 117 14.91 7.48 -8.52
N PHE A 118 14.77 7.09 -7.26
CA PHE A 118 14.80 8.00 -6.12
C PHE A 118 15.66 7.41 -5.01
N SER A 119 16.27 8.29 -4.21
CA SER A 119 16.91 7.84 -2.97
C SER A 119 15.84 7.48 -1.93
N THR A 120 16.01 6.34 -1.26
CA THR A 120 15.06 5.84 -0.25
C THR A 120 14.83 6.83 0.89
N SER A 121 15.81 7.68 1.21
CA SER A 121 15.69 8.70 2.26
C SER A 121 14.77 9.89 1.89
N ARG A 122 14.33 10.00 0.62
CA ARG A 122 13.55 11.14 0.11
C ARG A 122 12.10 10.81 -0.24
N ILE A 123 11.67 9.59 0.04
CA ILE A 123 10.37 9.06 -0.40
C ILE A 123 9.45 8.66 0.76
N ASP A 124 9.87 8.92 1.99
CA ASP A 124 9.02 8.67 3.16
C ASP A 124 7.72 9.49 3.08
N GLY A 125 6.60 8.83 3.36
CA GLY A 125 5.25 9.40 3.21
C GLY A 125 4.81 9.73 1.77
N LYS A 126 5.59 9.36 0.74
CA LYS A 126 5.25 9.65 -0.67
C LYS A 126 4.52 8.53 -1.39
N PHE A 127 4.25 7.41 -0.71
CA PHE A 127 3.48 6.31 -1.27
C PHE A 127 2.16 6.14 -0.54
N ARG A 128 1.15 5.69 -1.27
CA ARG A 128 -0.08 5.15 -0.69
C ARG A 128 -0.68 4.05 -1.57
N PRO A 129 -1.48 3.13 -1.01
CA PRO A 129 -2.21 2.17 -1.82
C PRO A 129 -3.07 2.87 -2.87
N ILE A 130 -3.41 2.17 -3.95
CA ILE A 130 -4.33 2.74 -4.94
C ILE A 130 -5.68 3.01 -4.26
N CYS A 131 -6.03 4.29 -4.12
CA CYS A 131 -7.34 4.69 -3.63
C CYS A 131 -8.39 4.36 -4.68
N SER A 132 -9.52 3.77 -4.25
CA SER A 132 -10.67 3.62 -5.15
C SER A 132 -11.20 5.01 -5.56
N GLU A 133 -11.88 5.09 -6.70
CA GLU A 133 -12.55 6.34 -7.12
C GLU A 133 -13.52 6.87 -6.05
N ALA A 134 -14.14 5.98 -5.26
CA ALA A 134 -14.99 6.37 -4.15
C ALA A 134 -14.19 6.99 -3.00
N ASP A 135 -13.00 6.48 -2.71
CA ASP A 135 -12.12 7.03 -1.67
C ASP A 135 -11.52 8.37 -2.10
N LYS A 136 -11.14 8.53 -3.37
CA LYS A 136 -10.72 9.81 -3.94
C LYS A 136 -11.81 10.88 -3.79
N LYS A 137 -13.05 10.53 -4.13
CA LYS A 137 -14.21 11.42 -3.94
C LYS A 137 -14.45 11.76 -2.48
N ARG A 138 -14.26 10.80 -1.56
CA ARG A 138 -14.37 11.06 -0.11
C ARG A 138 -13.28 12.00 0.39
N ASP A 139 -12.04 11.85 -0.07
CA ASP A 139 -10.93 12.72 0.30
C ASP A 139 -11.16 14.15 -0.23
N GLU A 140 -11.60 14.29 -1.49
CA GLU A 140 -11.94 15.59 -2.09
C GLU A 140 -13.08 16.28 -1.33
N VAL A 141 -14.13 15.53 -0.99
CA VAL A 141 -15.23 16.00 -0.13
C VAL A 141 -14.70 16.44 1.23
N GLY A 142 -13.89 15.59 1.88
CA GLY A 142 -13.35 15.85 3.21
C GLY A 142 -12.49 17.11 3.24
N LEU A 143 -11.63 17.28 2.25
CA LEU A 143 -10.79 18.46 2.08
C LEU A 143 -11.63 19.73 1.84
N ALA A 144 -12.64 19.65 0.97
CA ALA A 144 -13.53 20.78 0.70
C ALA A 144 -14.35 21.19 1.95
N LEU A 145 -14.85 20.21 2.71
CA LEU A 145 -15.54 20.46 3.99
C LEU A 145 -14.59 21.05 5.03
N TYR A 146 -13.37 20.52 5.13
CA TYR A 146 -12.34 21.03 6.03
C TYR A 146 -12.01 22.50 5.71
N HIS A 147 -11.85 22.86 4.44
CA HIS A 147 -11.67 24.25 4.02
C HIS A 147 -12.89 25.12 4.34
N ALA A 148 -14.10 24.66 4.04
CA ALA A 148 -15.32 25.42 4.31
C ALA A 148 -15.50 25.77 5.80
N ILE A 149 -15.02 24.91 6.70
CA ILE A 149 -15.13 25.11 8.15
C ILE A 149 -13.97 25.96 8.68
N ASN A 150 -12.75 25.66 8.25
CA ASN A 150 -11.53 26.15 8.90
C ASN A 150 -10.89 27.34 8.17
N TRP A 151 -11.44 27.84 7.07
CA TRP A 151 -10.92 29.04 6.40
C TRP A 151 -11.93 30.20 6.40
N ASN A 152 -11.44 31.43 6.54
CA ASN A 152 -12.23 32.63 6.34
C ASN A 152 -12.24 33.07 4.85
N ASP A 153 -13.04 34.09 4.52
CA ASP A 153 -13.17 34.63 3.16
C ASP A 153 -11.85 35.24 2.63
N GLU A 154 -10.90 35.52 3.51
CA GLU A 154 -9.57 36.08 3.21
C GLU A 154 -8.52 34.99 2.95
N GLY A 155 -8.88 33.70 3.09
CA GLY A 155 -7.98 32.59 2.85
C GLY A 155 -7.07 32.25 4.04
N GLU A 156 -7.40 32.70 5.24
CA GLU A 156 -6.67 32.38 6.48
C GLU A 156 -7.27 31.20 7.23
N LEU A 157 -6.41 30.35 7.80
CA LEU A 157 -6.82 29.24 8.67
C LEU A 157 -7.33 29.78 10.01
N VAL A 158 -8.59 29.48 10.32
CA VAL A 158 -9.28 29.87 11.55
C VAL A 158 -9.88 28.63 12.20
N SER A 159 -9.56 28.39 13.48
CA SER A 159 -10.20 27.31 14.22
C SER A 159 -11.68 27.64 14.50
N PRO A 160 -12.63 26.75 14.16
CA PRO A 160 -14.04 26.95 14.48
C PRO A 160 -14.24 26.96 16.00
N LYS A 161 -14.99 27.93 16.51
CA LYS A 161 -15.21 28.12 17.95
C LYS A 161 -16.66 27.92 18.34
N ARG A 162 -17.59 27.95 17.39
CA ARG A 162 -19.04 27.88 17.63
C ARG A 162 -19.74 26.98 16.63
N MET A 163 -20.93 26.51 16.99
CA MET A 163 -21.81 25.75 16.08
C MET A 163 -22.07 26.49 14.76
N GLU A 164 -22.11 27.81 14.79
CA GLU A 164 -22.28 28.68 13.62
C GLU A 164 -21.16 28.49 12.58
N ASP A 165 -19.93 28.20 13.00
CA ASP A 165 -18.81 27.97 12.08
C ASP A 165 -19.00 26.67 11.27
N TYR A 166 -19.66 25.66 11.86
CA TYR A 166 -19.98 24.41 11.16
C TYR A 166 -21.14 24.57 10.17
N LYS A 167 -22.01 25.58 10.34
CA LYS A 167 -23.06 25.89 9.35
C LYS A 167 -22.47 26.32 8.00
N LYS A 168 -21.24 26.84 7.97
CA LYS A 168 -20.52 27.17 6.72
C LYS A 168 -20.36 25.96 5.81
N ALA A 169 -20.16 24.77 6.37
CA ALA A 169 -20.13 23.53 5.60
C ALA A 169 -21.48 23.24 4.96
N TYR A 170 -22.58 23.38 5.71
CA TYR A 170 -23.93 23.21 5.18
C TYR A 170 -24.23 24.21 4.05
N ASP A 171 -23.91 25.48 4.26
CA ASP A 171 -24.11 26.54 3.26
C ASP A 171 -23.26 26.29 2.00
N ALA A 172 -22.03 25.80 2.16
CA ALA A 172 -21.15 25.42 1.04
C ALA A 172 -21.72 24.22 0.25
N ILE A 173 -22.29 23.22 0.93
CA ILE A 173 -22.97 22.09 0.27
C ILE A 173 -24.21 22.59 -0.48
N ALA A 174 -25.06 23.39 0.16
CA ALA A 174 -26.28 23.93 -0.45
C ALA A 174 -25.96 24.82 -1.66
N ALA A 175 -24.86 25.56 -1.63
CA ALA A 175 -24.36 26.35 -2.75
C ALA A 175 -23.63 25.54 -3.83
N GLY A 176 -23.48 24.22 -3.67
CA GLY A 176 -22.80 23.34 -4.62
C GLY A 176 -21.28 23.54 -4.70
N LYS A 177 -20.67 24.15 -3.67
CA LYS A 177 -19.22 24.39 -3.60
C LYS A 177 -18.44 23.17 -3.13
N ILE A 178 -19.11 22.20 -2.50
CA ILE A 178 -18.52 20.91 -2.12
C ILE A 178 -18.72 19.93 -3.28
N PRO A 179 -17.64 19.38 -3.87
CA PRO A 179 -17.76 18.42 -4.97
C PRO A 179 -18.46 17.13 -4.50
N HIS A 180 -19.13 16.42 -5.42
CA HIS A 180 -19.77 15.11 -5.20
C HIS A 180 -20.92 15.04 -4.17
N ILE A 181 -21.26 16.13 -3.47
CA ILE A 181 -22.38 16.21 -2.52
C ILE A 181 -23.36 17.29 -2.96
N ARG A 182 -24.67 16.98 -2.91
CA ARG A 182 -25.77 17.93 -3.08
C ARG A 182 -26.88 17.63 -2.08
N ILE A 183 -27.56 18.68 -1.63
CA ILE A 183 -28.80 18.56 -0.86
C ILE A 183 -29.94 18.60 -1.87
N GLU A 184 -30.85 17.63 -1.78
CA GLU A 184 -32.10 17.59 -2.55
C GLU A 184 -33.24 18.34 -1.83
#